data_AF-A0A3D5DW66-F1
#
_entry.id   AF-A0A3D5DW66-F1
#
_cell.length_a   1.000
_cell.length_b   1.000
_cell.length_c   1.000
_cell.angle_alpha   90.00
_cell.angle_beta   90.00
_cell.angle_gamma   90.00
#
_symmetry.space_group_name_H-M   'P 1'
#
loop_
_entity.id
_entity.type
_entity.pdbx_description
1 polymer ?
#
loop_
_entity_poly.entity_id
_entity_poly.type
_entity_poly.pdbx_seq_one_letter_code
_entity_poly.pdbx_strand_id
1 'polypeptide(L)'
;MAAGRLRGADVIGVAVGKVISKYKTGKHFEITITDDSLAVQRRQDQIRAEAALDGFHVLRTPVPAGQLGAPAVVAAYKNLKYVERDFRHIKADDLDLRPVFHRLERRVKGHVL
;
A
#
# COMPACT_ATOMS: atom_id res chain seq x y z
N MET A 1 -18.05 -35.52 -3.62
CA MET A 1 -16.97 -35.03 -4.50
C MET A 1 -17.46 -33.77 -5.20
N ALA A 2 -17.12 -32.59 -4.71
CA ALA A 2 -17.53 -31.35 -5.38
C ALA A 2 -16.32 -30.42 -5.48
N ALA A 3 -15.64 -30.42 -6.63
CA ALA A 3 -14.71 -29.34 -7.00
C ALA A 3 -14.36 -29.43 -8.48
N GLY A 4 -14.45 -28.30 -9.20
CA GLY A 4 -14.12 -28.17 -10.61
C GLY A 4 -15.29 -27.74 -11.51
N ARG A 5 -15.98 -26.63 -11.19
CA ARG A 5 -17.05 -26.08 -12.05
C ARG A 5 -16.52 -25.34 -13.29
N LEU A 6 -15.24 -24.98 -13.27
CA LEU A 6 -14.53 -24.32 -14.38
C LEU A 6 -13.58 -25.31 -15.03
N ARG A 7 -13.49 -25.26 -16.36
CA ARG A 7 -12.56 -26.01 -17.19
C ARG A 7 -11.90 -25.05 -18.18
N GLY A 8 -10.68 -25.38 -18.60
CA GLY A 8 -9.82 -24.53 -19.41
C GLY A 8 -8.91 -23.66 -18.54
N ALA A 9 -7.60 -23.74 -18.81
CA ALA A 9 -6.60 -22.98 -18.06
C ALA A 9 -6.83 -21.47 -18.14
N ASP A 10 -7.38 -20.98 -19.25
CA ASP A 10 -7.77 -19.59 -19.49
C ASP A 10 -8.91 -19.14 -18.56
N VAL A 11 -10.01 -19.91 -18.50
CA VAL A 11 -11.19 -19.60 -17.67
C VAL A 11 -10.83 -19.64 -16.19
N ILE A 12 -10.04 -20.65 -15.78
CA ILE A 12 -9.54 -20.77 -14.41
C ILE A 12 -8.59 -19.61 -14.09
N GLY A 13 -7.69 -19.26 -15.02
CA GLY A 13 -6.76 -18.15 -14.89
C GLY A 13 -7.46 -16.80 -14.67
N VAL A 14 -8.52 -16.50 -15.42
CA VAL A 14 -9.32 -15.28 -15.24
C VAL A 14 -9.98 -15.24 -13.86
N ALA A 15 -10.53 -16.36 -13.39
CA ALA A 15 -11.16 -16.45 -12.06
C ALA A 15 -10.13 -16.24 -10.94
N VAL A 16 -8.96 -16.89 -11.03
CA VAL A 16 -7.84 -16.71 -10.11
C VAL A 16 -7.36 -15.26 -10.11
N GLY A 17 -7.19 -14.65 -11.29
CA GLY A 17 -6.77 -13.26 -11.43
C GLY A 17 -7.71 -12.26 -10.74
N LYS A 18 -9.03 -12.47 -10.81
CA LYS A 18 -10.03 -11.66 -10.07
C LYS A 18 -9.83 -11.73 -8.56
N VAL A 19 -9.56 -12.93 -8.02
CA VAL A 19 -9.33 -13.13 -6.58
C VAL A 19 -8.02 -12.45 -6.15
N ILE A 20 -6.93 -12.66 -6.89
CA ILE A 20 -5.64 -12.02 -6.61
C ILE A 20 -5.78 -10.49 -6.67
N SER A 21 -6.48 -9.96 -7.67
CA SER A 21 -6.66 -8.52 -7.80
C SER A 21 -7.51 -7.92 -6.68
N LYS A 22 -8.50 -8.66 -6.16
CA LYS A 22 -9.32 -8.21 -5.03
C LYS A 22 -8.50 -8.11 -3.73
N TYR A 23 -7.70 -9.13 -3.42
CA TYR A 23 -7.00 -9.21 -2.14
C TYR A 23 -5.56 -8.70 -2.17
N LYS A 24 -4.97 -8.51 -3.35
CA LYS A 24 -3.60 -8.02 -3.56
C LYS A 24 -2.50 -8.86 -2.88
N THR A 25 -2.80 -10.13 -2.59
CA THR A 25 -1.90 -11.07 -1.88
C THR A 25 -1.23 -12.10 -2.79
N GLY A 26 -1.26 -11.90 -4.11
CA GLY A 26 -0.75 -12.88 -5.09
C GLY A 26 0.70 -13.29 -4.87
N LYS A 27 1.54 -12.40 -4.36
CA LYS A 27 2.95 -12.66 -4.04
C LYS A 27 3.17 -13.81 -3.04
N HIS A 28 2.17 -14.18 -2.24
CA HIS A 28 2.29 -15.22 -1.21
C HIS A 28 1.92 -16.62 -1.69
N PHE A 29 1.47 -16.75 -2.94
CA PHE A 29 0.99 -18.02 -3.47
C PHE A 29 1.81 -18.46 -4.68
N GLU A 30 2.01 -19.77 -4.77
CA GLU A 30 2.36 -20.45 -5.99
C GLU A 30 1.10 -21.10 -6.54
N ILE A 31 0.82 -20.86 -7.82
CA ILE A 31 -0.42 -21.29 -8.45
C ILE A 31 -0.08 -22.05 -9.71
N THR A 32 -0.53 -23.29 -9.78
CA THR A 32 -0.45 -24.15 -10.96
C THR A 32 -1.85 -24.34 -11.50
N ILE A 33 -2.02 -24.06 -12.79
CA ILE A 33 -3.30 -24.18 -13.49
C ILE A 33 -3.09 -25.15 -14.65
N THR A 34 -3.95 -26.16 -14.74
CA THR A 34 -4.11 -27.02 -15.92
C THR A 34 -5.51 -26.81 -16.50
N ASP A 35 -5.85 -27.51 -17.58
CA ASP A 35 -7.19 -27.41 -18.17
C ASP A 35 -8.31 -27.95 -17.27
N ASP A 36 -7.96 -28.75 -16.28
CA ASP A 36 -8.90 -29.46 -15.41
C ASP A 36 -8.60 -29.32 -13.91
N SER A 37 -7.50 -28.65 -13.54
CA SER A 37 -7.07 -28.54 -12.15
C SER A 37 -6.50 -27.16 -11.81
N LEU A 38 -6.61 -26.85 -10.52
CA LEU A 38 -6.02 -25.69 -9.88
C LEU A 38 -5.33 -26.17 -8.59
N ALA A 39 -4.01 -26.03 -8.53
CA ALA A 39 -3.25 -26.25 -7.31
C ALA A 39 -2.72 -24.90 -6.78
N VAL A 40 -2.87 -24.69 -5.48
CA VAL A 40 -2.43 -23.45 -4.79
C VAL A 40 -1.60 -23.85 -3.59
N GLN A 41 -0.36 -23.37 -3.55
CA GLN A 41 0.55 -23.53 -2.43
C GLN A 41 0.94 -22.18 -1.86
N ARG A 42 1.20 -22.12 -0.55
CA ARG A 42 1.73 -20.90 0.09
C ARG A 42 3.24 -20.91 -0.05
N ARG A 43 3.81 -19.78 -0.47
CA ARG A 43 5.27 -19.53 -0.45
C ARG A 43 5.72 -19.27 0.98
N GLN A 44 5.76 -20.34 1.78
CA GLN A 44 5.87 -20.23 3.23
C GLN A 44 7.16 -19.51 3.66
N ASP A 45 8.27 -19.72 2.96
CA ASP A 45 9.53 -19.06 3.27
C ASP A 45 9.48 -17.55 3.00
N GLN A 46 8.85 -17.13 1.89
CA GLN A 46 8.64 -15.71 1.60
C GLN A 46 7.71 -15.05 2.63
N ILE A 47 6.64 -15.75 3.03
CA ILE A 47 5.74 -15.27 4.08
C ILE A 47 6.49 -15.09 5.40
N ARG A 48 7.34 -16.06 5.79
CA ARG A 48 8.14 -15.97 7.02
C ARG A 48 9.17 -14.84 6.93
N ALA A 49 9.83 -14.67 5.79
CA ALA A 49 10.81 -13.59 5.60
C ALA A 49 10.17 -12.21 5.65
N GLU A 50 8.98 -12.04 5.06
CA GLU A 50 8.23 -10.79 5.15
C GLU A 50 7.73 -10.54 6.58
N ALA A 51 7.17 -11.57 7.24
CA ALA A 51 6.72 -11.47 8.62
C ALA A 51 7.86 -11.14 9.61
N ALA A 52 9.09 -11.55 9.30
CA ALA A 52 10.26 -11.18 10.09
C ALA A 52 10.61 -9.69 10.00
N LEU A 53 10.09 -8.96 9.00
CA LEU A 53 10.22 -7.51 8.85
C LEU A 53 8.98 -6.75 9.34
N ASP A 54 7.91 -7.45 9.70
CA ASP A 54 6.71 -6.81 10.25
C ASP A 54 7.05 -6.11 11.58
N GLY A 55 6.52 -4.90 11.76
CA GLY A 55 6.77 -4.08 12.95
C GLY A 55 8.07 -3.28 12.89
N PHE A 56 8.94 -3.49 11.91
CA PHE A 56 10.08 -2.60 11.69
C PHE A 56 9.64 -1.31 10.99
N HIS A 57 10.00 -0.17 11.58
CA HIS A 57 9.79 1.14 10.99
C HIS A 57 11.14 1.77 10.66
N VAL A 58 11.50 1.79 9.38
CA VAL A 58 12.79 2.31 8.90
C VAL A 58 12.61 3.77 8.48
N LEU A 59 13.35 4.68 9.14
CA LEU A 59 13.44 6.08 8.75
C LEU A 59 14.75 6.31 8.00
N ARG A 60 14.65 6.85 6.78
CA ARG A 60 15.78 7.32 6.00
C ARG A 60 15.74 8.84 5.95
N THR A 61 16.85 9.49 6.30
CA THR A 61 16.99 10.94 6.26
C THR A 61 18.22 11.34 5.43
N PRO A 62 18.16 12.44 4.66
CA PRO A 62 19.35 13.00 4.02
C PRO A 62 20.24 13.77 5.02
N VAL A 63 19.77 14.03 6.23
CA VAL A 63 20.52 14.76 7.26
C VAL A 63 21.68 13.90 7.78
N PRO A 64 22.93 14.39 7.77
CA PRO A 64 24.07 13.64 8.28
C PRO A 64 23.93 13.26 9.76
N ALA A 65 24.44 12.08 10.14
CA ALA A 65 24.34 11.58 11.51
C ALA A 65 25.02 12.49 12.56
N GLY A 66 26.08 13.21 12.17
CA GLY A 66 26.75 14.18 13.03
C GLY A 66 25.92 15.45 13.31
N GLN A 67 24.88 15.71 12.51
CA GLN A 67 23.97 16.85 12.69
C GLN A 67 22.67 16.43 13.40
N LEU A 68 22.16 15.24 13.10
CA LEU A 68 20.93 14.74 13.71
C LEU A 68 21.05 13.24 14.00
N GLY A 69 21.15 12.91 15.29
CA GLY A 69 21.20 11.53 15.74
C GLY A 69 19.86 10.79 15.56
N ALA A 70 19.92 9.45 15.55
CA ALA A 70 18.75 8.61 15.27
C ALA A 70 17.51 8.90 16.14
N PRO A 71 17.60 9.09 17.48
CA PRO A 71 16.42 9.43 18.28
C PRO A 71 15.77 10.77 17.87
N ALA A 72 16.60 11.74 17.49
CA ALA A 72 16.12 13.05 17.05
C ALA A 72 15.48 12.99 15.65
N VAL A 73 15.98 12.13 14.75
CA VAL A 73 15.33 11.81 13.48
C VAL A 73 13.93 11.23 13.70
N VAL A 74 13.80 10.28 14.63
CA VAL A 74 12.49 9.70 14.99
C VAL A 74 11.54 10.77 15.55
N ALA A 75 12.02 11.64 16.43
CA ALA A 75 11.23 12.73 16.98
C ALA A 75 10.77 13.71 15.90
N ALA A 76 11.69 14.14 15.02
CA ALA A 76 11.39 15.04 13.91
C ALA A 76 10.34 14.44 12.96
N TYR A 77 10.49 13.16 12.59
CA TYR A 77 9.49 12.45 11.80
C TYR A 77 8.12 12.41 12.49
N LYS A 78 8.07 12.04 13.77
CA LYS A 78 6.80 12.02 14.54
C LYS A 78 6.15 13.40 14.65
N ASN A 79 6.95 14.47 14.66
CA ASN A 79 6.46 15.84 14.73
C ASN A 79 5.86 16.35 13.41
N LEU A 80 6.04 15.65 12.28
CA LEU A 80 5.33 15.96 11.03
C LEU A 80 3.80 15.94 11.20
N LYS A 81 3.29 15.20 12.20
CA LYS A 81 1.87 15.22 12.57
C LYS A 81 1.34 16.64 12.87
N TYR A 82 2.18 17.54 13.39
CA TYR A 82 1.78 18.91 13.66
C TYR A 82 1.60 19.69 12.36
N VAL A 83 2.50 19.51 11.38
CA VAL A 83 2.37 20.09 10.04
C VAL A 83 1.08 19.61 9.38
N GLU A 84 0.78 18.32 9.43
CA GLU A 84 -0.47 17.77 8.89
C GLU A 84 -1.72 18.33 9.58
N ARG A 85 -1.69 18.47 10.91
CA ARG A 85 -2.77 19.07 11.68
C ARG A 85 -2.98 20.53 11.27
N ASP A 86 -1.91 21.30 11.18
CA ASP A 86 -1.98 22.72 10.86
C ASP A 86 -2.48 22.91 9.41
N PHE A 87 -2.05 22.08 8.45
CA PHE A 87 -2.62 22.05 7.10
C PHE A 87 -4.11 21.70 7.08
N ARG A 88 -4.57 20.84 8.00
CA ARG A 88 -6.00 20.50 8.12
C ARG A 88 -6.80 21.69 8.63
N HIS A 89 -6.32 22.39 9.64
CA HIS A 89 -6.96 23.60 10.18
C HIS A 89 -7.03 24.71 9.13
N ILE A 90 -5.91 25.02 8.46
CA ILE A 90 -5.88 26.02 7.39
C ILE A 90 -6.94 25.72 6.32
N LYS A 91 -7.07 24.44 5.92
CA LYS A 91 -8.04 24.07 4.89
C LYS A 91 -9.48 24.11 5.39
N ALA A 92 -9.77 23.60 6.58
CA ALA A 92 -11.13 23.43 7.06
C ALA A 92 -11.69 24.71 7.71
N ASP A 93 -10.88 25.37 8.54
CA ASP A 93 -11.31 26.47 9.40
C ASP A 93 -11.03 27.83 8.74
N ASP A 94 -9.87 28.02 8.10
CA ASP A 94 -9.47 29.33 7.55
C ASP A 94 -9.93 29.56 6.10
N LEU A 95 -9.83 28.54 5.24
CA LEU A 95 -10.15 28.65 3.80
C LEU A 95 -11.43 27.92 3.35
N ASP A 96 -12.15 27.23 4.24
CA ASP A 96 -13.34 26.39 3.94
C ASP A 96 -13.18 25.52 2.67
N LEU A 97 -11.97 24.98 2.48
CA LEU A 97 -11.60 24.18 1.32
C LEU A 97 -12.22 22.80 1.43
N ARG A 98 -13.21 22.55 0.58
CA ARG A 98 -13.75 21.21 0.38
C ARG A 98 -12.65 20.28 -0.14
N PRO A 99 -12.60 19.02 0.32
CA PRO A 99 -11.65 18.03 -0.16
C PRO A 99 -11.95 17.65 -1.62
N VAL A 100 -11.37 18.41 -2.56
CA VAL A 100 -11.43 18.16 -4.00
C VAL A 100 -10.04 17.77 -4.49
N PHE A 101 -9.91 16.53 -4.98
CA PHE A 101 -8.62 15.97 -5.40
C PHE A 101 -8.29 16.35 -6.84
N HIS A 102 -7.80 17.57 -7.05
CA HIS A 102 -7.27 18.00 -8.34
C HIS A 102 -5.96 17.31 -8.68
N ARG A 103 -5.78 16.96 -9.96
CA ARG A 103 -4.54 16.35 -10.49
C ARG A 103 -3.73 17.28 -11.41
N LEU A 104 -4.28 18.45 -11.74
CA LEU A 104 -3.62 19.47 -12.57
C LEU A 104 -3.35 20.70 -11.72
N GLU A 105 -2.11 21.20 -11.76
CA GLU A 105 -1.66 22.34 -10.97
C GLU A 105 -2.59 23.56 -11.10
N ARG A 106 -2.99 23.91 -12.34
CA ARG A 106 -3.91 25.02 -12.59
C ARG A 106 -5.24 24.91 -11.85
N ARG A 107 -5.76 23.70 -11.67
CA ARG A 107 -7.03 23.45 -10.98
C ARG A 107 -6.86 23.51 -9.47
N VAL A 108 -5.70 23.09 -8.95
CA VAL A 108 -5.36 23.28 -7.54
C VAL A 108 -5.33 24.78 -7.21
N LYS A 109 -4.61 25.58 -8.02
CA LYS A 109 -4.50 27.02 -7.80
C LYS A 109 -5.87 27.71 -7.81
N GLY A 110 -6.72 27.41 -8.80
CA GLY A 110 -8.06 28.01 -8.89
C GLY A 110 -9.07 27.52 -7.84
N HIS A 111 -8.76 26.45 -7.10
CA HIS A 111 -9.61 25.97 -5.99
C HIS A 111 -9.19 26.56 -4.65
N VAL A 112 -7.94 27.03 -4.54
CA VAL A 112 -7.38 27.62 -3.32
C VAL A 112 -7.48 29.15 -3.31
N LEU A 113 -7.59 29.78 -4.49
CA LEU A 113 -7.85 31.21 -4.69
C LEU A 113 -9.35 31.50 -4.64
#